data_AF-A0A968EXE1-F1
#
_entry.id   AF-A0A968EXE1-F1
#
_cell.length_a   1.000
_cell.length_b   1.000
_cell.length_c   1.000
_cell.angle_alpha   90.00
_cell.angle_beta   90.00
_cell.angle_gamma   90.00
#
_symmetry.space_group_name_H-M   'P 1'
#
loop_
_entity.id
_entity.type
_entity.pdbx_description
1 polymer ?
#
loop_
_entity_poly.entity_id
_entity_poly.type
_entity_poly.pdbx_seq_one_letter_code
_entity_poly.pdbx_strand_id
1 'polypeptide(L)'
;NDPPVIEAPSSIVLQPGDELFYEAIVYDPDCDGSELQITFEGLPSWCIVSGDSISGTAECDYTDTTFTVIVSDGDLADSALVLIEIDHSNQSPTVTDTLTLVYVRNGRPFSYYPAIQDPDDSVHTIEYIKYPYWCTIISDTLIGIAPQESSSESVQVNVHDYCNSDSYGFDVIVYLCGDTNADGNVNVSDGVAVINFVFVGGQPPAPLESADTNCDSHINVSDAIYIINFVFVGGAEPCHDCP
;
A
#
# COMPACT_ATOMS: atom_id res chain seq x y z
N ASN A 1 -29.23 46.27 -26.88
CA ASN A 1 -29.13 45.65 -25.55
C ASN A 1 -30.28 44.71 -25.34
N ASP A 2 -30.15 43.59 -26.00
CA ASP A 2 -30.42 42.30 -25.40
C ASP A 2 -29.29 41.96 -24.41
N PRO A 3 -29.55 41.18 -23.35
CA PRO A 3 -28.51 40.75 -22.43
C PRO A 3 -27.53 39.79 -23.12
N PRO A 4 -26.26 39.71 -22.65
CA PRO A 4 -25.34 38.66 -23.05
C PRO A 4 -25.87 37.27 -22.69
N VAL A 5 -25.34 36.20 -23.32
CA VAL A 5 -25.80 34.82 -23.14
C VAL A 5 -24.66 33.92 -22.68
N ILE A 6 -24.92 33.05 -21.71
CA ILE A 6 -23.99 32.00 -21.24
C ILE A 6 -24.34 30.66 -21.92
N GLU A 7 -23.37 30.05 -22.63
CA GLU A 7 -23.51 28.71 -23.25
C GLU A 7 -22.77 27.58 -22.51
N ALA A 8 -22.20 27.90 -21.35
CA ALA A 8 -21.35 26.98 -20.59
C ALA A 8 -22.16 25.82 -19.95
N PRO A 9 -21.51 24.67 -19.66
CA PRO A 9 -22.19 23.53 -19.05
C PRO A 9 -22.76 23.86 -17.67
N SER A 10 -23.97 23.35 -17.40
CA SER A 10 -24.72 23.55 -16.16
C SER A 10 -24.31 22.60 -15.02
N SER A 11 -23.54 21.55 -15.32
CA SER A 11 -22.95 20.68 -14.31
C SER A 11 -21.60 20.13 -14.77
N ILE A 12 -20.75 19.85 -13.77
CA ILE A 12 -19.41 19.29 -13.92
C ILE A 12 -19.31 18.17 -12.88
N VAL A 13 -18.87 16.99 -13.30
CA VAL A 13 -18.60 15.86 -12.40
C VAL A 13 -17.09 15.69 -12.33
N LEU A 14 -16.53 15.65 -11.12
CA LEU A 14 -15.10 15.47 -10.88
C LEU A 14 -14.89 14.23 -10.02
N GLN A 15 -13.89 13.42 -10.35
CA GLN A 15 -13.36 12.45 -9.40
C GLN A 15 -12.39 13.18 -8.45
N PRO A 16 -12.30 12.77 -7.18
CA PRO A 16 -11.24 13.26 -6.30
C PRO A 16 -9.86 13.11 -6.96
N GLY A 17 -9.07 14.17 -6.95
CA GLY A 17 -7.78 14.27 -7.64
C GLY A 17 -7.84 14.89 -9.03
N ASP A 18 -9.02 15.01 -9.63
CA ASP A 18 -9.19 15.70 -10.92
C ASP A 18 -8.96 17.20 -10.77
N GLU A 19 -8.28 17.78 -11.77
CA GLU A 19 -8.19 19.22 -11.92
C GLU A 19 -9.48 19.76 -12.55
N LEU A 20 -10.19 20.60 -11.81
CA LEU A 20 -11.23 21.45 -12.35
C LEU A 20 -10.58 22.52 -13.23
N PHE A 21 -11.02 22.61 -14.49
CA PHE A 21 -10.81 23.77 -15.33
C PHE A 21 -12.15 24.17 -15.96
N TYR A 22 -12.63 25.37 -15.62
CA TYR A 22 -13.88 25.90 -16.15
C TYR A 22 -13.65 27.24 -16.82
N GLU A 23 -14.09 27.36 -18.06
CA GLU A 23 -14.08 28.57 -18.86
C GLU A 23 -15.51 28.88 -19.29
N ALA A 24 -16.01 30.07 -18.96
CA ALA A 24 -17.36 30.47 -19.33
C ALA A 24 -17.40 30.85 -20.82
N ILE A 25 -18.14 30.08 -21.61
CA ILE A 25 -18.42 30.43 -23.00
C ILE A 25 -19.59 31.42 -23.00
N VAL A 26 -19.31 32.66 -23.42
CA VAL A 26 -20.29 33.75 -23.44
C VAL A 26 -20.29 34.45 -24.80
N TYR A 27 -21.44 34.99 -25.20
CA TYR A 27 -21.52 35.87 -26.36
C TYR A 27 -22.56 36.96 -26.17
N ASP A 28 -22.37 38.09 -26.84
CA ASP A 28 -23.32 39.20 -26.88
C ASP A 28 -24.09 39.18 -28.22
N PRO A 29 -25.43 39.03 -28.22
CA PRO A 29 -26.24 39.08 -29.43
C PRO A 29 -26.13 40.41 -30.20
N ASP A 30 -25.86 41.52 -29.52
CA ASP A 30 -25.78 42.84 -30.14
C ASP A 30 -24.41 43.11 -30.80
N CYS A 31 -23.35 42.39 -30.40
CA CYS A 31 -22.00 42.46 -30.98
C CYS A 31 -21.51 43.91 -31.21
N ASP A 32 -21.81 44.82 -30.28
CA ASP A 32 -21.58 46.26 -30.46
C ASP A 32 -20.16 46.72 -30.08
N GLY A 33 -19.33 45.79 -29.60
CA GLY A 33 -17.95 46.03 -29.17
C GLY A 33 -17.80 46.33 -27.68
N SER A 34 -18.86 46.14 -26.88
CA SER A 34 -18.81 46.19 -25.42
C SER A 34 -17.93 45.08 -24.86
N GLU A 35 -17.09 45.41 -23.87
CA GLU A 35 -16.22 44.45 -23.20
C GLU A 35 -17.03 43.69 -22.15
N LEU A 36 -17.22 42.39 -22.37
CA LEU A 36 -17.96 41.53 -21.44
C LEU A 36 -17.16 41.34 -20.15
N GLN A 37 -17.84 41.50 -19.02
CA GLN A 37 -17.28 41.25 -17.70
C GLN A 37 -17.87 39.95 -17.15
N ILE A 38 -17.01 38.95 -16.92
CA ILE A 38 -17.37 37.67 -16.32
C ILE A 38 -17.03 37.71 -14.84
N THR A 39 -17.99 37.30 -14.01
CA THR A 39 -17.81 37.19 -12.56
C THR A 39 -18.39 35.89 -12.05
N PHE A 40 -17.81 35.39 -10.96
CA PHE A 40 -18.22 34.14 -10.34
C PHE A 40 -18.60 34.38 -8.88
N GLU A 41 -19.77 33.90 -8.47
CA GLU A 41 -20.28 34.04 -7.11
C GLU A 41 -20.54 32.67 -6.47
N GLY A 42 -20.32 32.56 -5.16
CA GLY A 42 -20.58 31.32 -4.42
C GLY A 42 -19.59 30.19 -4.71
N LEU A 43 -18.40 30.51 -5.23
CA LEU A 43 -17.38 29.50 -5.51
C LEU A 43 -16.95 28.73 -4.24
N PRO A 44 -16.69 27.43 -4.36
CA PRO A 44 -16.03 26.67 -3.32
C PRO A 44 -14.68 27.30 -2.94
N SER A 45 -14.30 27.19 -1.66
CA SER A 45 -13.07 27.81 -1.16
C SER A 45 -11.78 27.26 -1.78
N TRP A 46 -11.85 26.08 -2.40
CA TRP A 46 -10.74 25.42 -3.07
C TRP A 46 -10.58 25.87 -4.53
N CYS A 47 -11.54 26.61 -5.09
CA CYS A 47 -11.46 27.15 -6.44
C CYS A 47 -10.70 28.48 -6.47
N ILE A 48 -9.87 28.66 -7.50
CA ILE A 48 -9.12 29.88 -7.77
C ILE A 48 -9.60 30.47 -9.09
N VAL A 49 -9.97 31.76 -9.06
CA VAL A 49 -10.34 32.54 -10.24
C VAL A 49 -9.09 33.19 -10.84
N SER A 50 -8.92 33.05 -12.15
CA SER A 50 -7.87 33.72 -12.92
C SER A 50 -8.46 34.31 -14.20
N GLY A 51 -8.83 35.59 -14.14
CA GLY A 51 -9.56 36.24 -15.23
C GLY A 51 -10.93 35.60 -15.41
N ASP A 52 -11.18 35.06 -16.59
CA ASP A 52 -12.46 34.49 -17.01
C ASP A 52 -12.55 32.96 -16.79
N SER A 53 -11.57 32.39 -16.07
CA SER A 53 -11.51 30.96 -15.81
C SER A 53 -11.42 30.65 -14.32
N ILE A 54 -11.92 29.47 -13.95
CA ILE A 54 -11.80 28.89 -12.62
C ILE A 54 -10.94 27.64 -12.72
N SER A 55 -10.08 27.45 -11.72
CA SER A 55 -9.27 26.24 -11.55
C SER A 55 -9.34 25.73 -10.12
N GLY A 56 -9.05 24.45 -9.91
CA GLY A 56 -8.96 23.84 -8.58
C GLY A 56 -8.73 22.34 -8.68
N THR A 57 -8.54 21.68 -7.55
CA THR A 57 -8.42 20.21 -7.48
C THR A 57 -9.46 19.70 -6.50
N ALA A 58 -10.23 18.70 -6.91
CA ALA A 58 -11.21 18.07 -6.04
C ALA A 58 -10.51 17.18 -5.01
N GLU A 59 -10.89 17.29 -3.73
CA GLU A 59 -10.42 16.39 -2.68
C GLU A 59 -11.51 15.39 -2.29
N CYS A 60 -11.12 14.29 -1.67
CA CYS A 60 -11.99 13.17 -1.33
C CYS A 60 -13.13 13.52 -0.36
N ASP A 61 -12.92 14.51 0.50
CA ASP A 61 -13.89 14.95 1.50
C ASP A 61 -14.79 16.09 1.02
N TYR A 62 -14.61 16.55 -0.22
CA TYR A 62 -15.43 17.61 -0.79
C TYR A 62 -16.83 17.08 -1.12
N THR A 63 -17.82 17.92 -0.82
CA THR A 63 -19.21 17.66 -1.16
C THR A 63 -19.59 18.40 -2.43
N ASP A 64 -20.70 18.01 -3.03
CA ASP A 64 -21.30 18.75 -4.14
C ASP A 64 -21.53 20.21 -3.76
N THR A 65 -21.22 21.10 -4.70
CA THR A 65 -21.33 22.54 -4.54
C THR A 65 -21.91 23.18 -5.78
N THR A 66 -22.33 24.42 -5.67
CA THR A 66 -22.84 25.18 -6.80
C THR A 66 -22.22 26.56 -6.79
N PHE A 67 -21.95 27.11 -7.98
CA PHE A 67 -21.56 28.50 -8.14
C PHE A 67 -22.39 29.16 -9.24
N THR A 68 -22.46 30.48 -9.21
CA THR A 68 -23.17 31.27 -10.21
C THR A 68 -22.13 31.96 -11.10
N VAL A 69 -22.25 31.76 -12.41
CA VAL A 69 -21.56 32.55 -13.43
C VAL A 69 -22.45 33.74 -13.78
N ILE A 70 -21.89 34.94 -13.82
CA ILE A 70 -22.60 36.16 -14.20
C ILE A 70 -21.78 36.84 -15.30
N VAL A 71 -22.41 37.13 -16.43
CA VAL A 71 -21.82 37.90 -17.54
C VAL A 71 -22.59 39.20 -17.74
N SER A 72 -21.89 40.32 -17.87
CA SER A 72 -22.51 41.64 -18.09
C SER A 72 -21.79 42.42 -19.19
N ASP A 73 -22.57 43.16 -19.98
CA ASP A 73 -22.12 44.13 -20.98
C ASP A 73 -21.97 45.56 -20.41
N GLY A 74 -22.27 45.75 -19.11
CA GLY A 74 -22.28 47.04 -18.42
C GLY A 74 -23.67 47.66 -18.24
N ASP A 75 -24.69 47.20 -18.97
CA ASP A 75 -26.08 47.67 -18.89
C ASP A 75 -27.04 46.55 -18.43
N LEU A 76 -26.88 45.35 -18.97
CA LEU A 76 -27.64 44.14 -18.65
C LEU A 76 -26.68 43.00 -18.24
N ALA A 77 -27.24 41.96 -17.64
CA ALA A 77 -26.48 40.78 -17.24
C ALA A 77 -27.32 39.51 -17.39
N ASP A 78 -26.64 38.40 -17.65
CA ASP A 78 -27.19 37.05 -17.58
C ASP A 78 -26.44 36.24 -16.52
N SER A 79 -27.13 35.27 -15.93
CA SER A 79 -26.57 34.45 -14.85
C SER A 79 -26.97 33.00 -14.98
N ALA A 80 -26.00 32.10 -14.81
CA ALA A 80 -26.20 30.65 -14.86
C ALA A 80 -25.69 30.00 -13.58
N LEU A 81 -26.49 29.09 -13.01
CA LEU A 81 -26.06 28.25 -11.89
C LEU A 81 -25.36 27.01 -12.45
N VAL A 82 -24.16 26.74 -11.95
CA VAL A 82 -23.35 25.57 -12.32
C VAL A 82 -23.20 24.68 -11.09
N LEU A 83 -23.53 23.40 -11.26
CA LEU A 83 -23.34 22.36 -10.25
C LEU A 83 -21.96 21.71 -10.41
N ILE A 84 -21.22 21.57 -9.32
CA ILE A 84 -20.02 20.73 -9.23
C ILE A 84 -20.41 19.52 -8.39
N GLU A 85 -20.40 18.34 -9.02
CA GLU A 85 -20.64 17.05 -8.39
C GLU A 85 -19.29 16.38 -8.15
N ILE A 86 -19.05 15.90 -6.93
CA ILE A 86 -17.86 15.10 -6.60
C ILE A 86 -18.27 13.64 -6.63
N ASP A 87 -17.63 12.85 -7.48
CA ASP A 87 -17.92 11.43 -7.63
C ASP A 87 -17.28 10.62 -6.50
N HIS A 88 -18.09 10.23 -5.50
CA HIS A 88 -17.68 9.35 -4.40
C HIS A 88 -17.84 7.85 -4.72
N SER A 89 -17.85 7.44 -5.99
CA SER A 89 -17.97 6.03 -6.37
C SER A 89 -16.71 5.19 -6.10
N ASN A 90 -15.56 5.85 -5.84
CA ASN A 90 -14.27 5.22 -5.56
C ASN A 90 -14.32 4.20 -4.40
N GLN A 91 -13.77 3.01 -4.60
CA GLN A 91 -13.75 1.93 -3.62
C GLN A 91 -12.35 1.71 -3.09
N SER A 92 -12.25 1.35 -1.82
CA SER A 92 -10.95 1.13 -1.19
C SER A 92 -10.19 -0.04 -1.84
N PRO A 93 -8.86 0.06 -1.99
CA PRO A 93 -8.04 -1.09 -2.34
C PRO A 93 -8.17 -2.14 -1.22
N THR A 94 -7.95 -3.41 -1.57
CA THR A 94 -7.94 -4.52 -0.62
C THR A 94 -6.66 -5.32 -0.77
N VAL A 95 -5.94 -5.54 0.32
CA VAL A 95 -4.82 -6.48 0.36
C VAL A 95 -5.38 -7.89 0.59
N THR A 96 -5.19 -8.77 -0.38
CA THR A 96 -5.74 -10.13 -0.41
C THR A 96 -4.82 -11.21 0.17
N ASP A 97 -3.69 -10.79 0.75
CA ASP A 97 -2.76 -11.68 1.42
C ASP A 97 -3.40 -12.36 2.65
N THR A 98 -2.97 -13.58 2.94
CA THR A 98 -3.51 -14.40 4.05
C THR A 98 -2.42 -14.89 5.01
N LEU A 99 -1.19 -14.42 4.81
CA LEU A 99 -0.07 -14.66 5.72
C LEU A 99 -0.38 -14.09 7.11
N THR A 100 0.02 -14.82 8.14
CA THR A 100 0.03 -14.31 9.52
C THR A 100 1.42 -14.39 10.11
N LEU A 101 2.21 -15.34 9.62
CA LEU A 101 3.57 -15.61 10.04
C LEU A 101 4.35 -16.21 8.87
N VAL A 102 5.58 -15.73 8.69
CA VAL A 102 6.55 -16.24 7.71
C VAL A 102 7.84 -16.62 8.43
N TYR A 103 8.34 -17.82 8.17
CA TYR A 103 9.65 -18.24 8.63
C TYR A 103 10.69 -18.08 7.52
N VAL A 104 11.82 -17.44 7.84
CA VAL A 104 12.95 -17.28 6.93
C VAL A 104 14.18 -17.92 7.57
N ARG A 105 14.85 -18.82 6.86
CA ARG A 105 16.10 -19.39 7.36
C ARG A 105 17.19 -18.32 7.38
N ASN A 106 18.03 -18.32 8.42
CA ASN A 106 19.19 -17.44 8.51
C ASN A 106 20.03 -17.41 7.22
N GLY A 107 20.39 -16.21 6.76
CA GLY A 107 21.15 -16.01 5.53
C GLY A 107 20.38 -16.22 4.21
N ARG A 108 19.08 -16.59 4.24
CA ARG A 108 18.27 -16.72 3.02
C ARG A 108 17.59 -15.40 2.62
N PRO A 109 17.36 -15.19 1.31
CA PRO A 109 16.65 -14.01 0.84
C PRO A 109 15.16 -14.08 1.24
N PHE A 110 14.59 -12.91 1.49
CA PHE A 110 13.17 -12.67 1.69
C PHE A 110 12.72 -11.57 0.73
N SER A 111 11.52 -11.75 0.18
CA SER A 111 10.89 -10.81 -0.73
C SER A 111 9.40 -10.80 -0.48
N TYR A 112 8.79 -9.62 -0.40
CA TYR A 112 7.37 -9.45 -0.21
C TYR A 112 6.85 -8.27 -1.03
N TYR A 113 5.78 -8.51 -1.77
CA TYR A 113 4.98 -7.51 -2.48
C TYR A 113 3.51 -7.82 -2.17
N PRO A 114 2.69 -6.85 -1.73
CA PRO A 114 1.32 -7.10 -1.34
C PRO A 114 0.44 -7.50 -2.55
N ALA A 115 -0.41 -8.51 -2.38
CA ALA A 115 -1.40 -8.87 -3.39
C ALA A 115 -2.60 -7.93 -3.31
N ILE A 116 -2.65 -6.91 -4.18
CA ILE A 116 -3.66 -5.85 -4.15
C ILE A 116 -4.78 -6.16 -5.15
N GLN A 117 -6.02 -5.97 -4.72
CA GLN A 117 -7.19 -5.92 -5.58
C GLN A 117 -7.95 -4.62 -5.31
N ASP A 118 -8.30 -3.93 -6.38
CA ASP A 118 -9.07 -2.70 -6.31
C ASP A 118 -10.17 -2.73 -7.40
N PRO A 119 -11.43 -2.47 -7.05
CA PRO A 119 -12.55 -2.52 -7.99
C PRO A 119 -12.56 -1.45 -9.09
N ASP A 120 -11.99 -0.28 -8.83
CA ASP A 120 -12.10 0.89 -9.74
C ASP A 120 -10.76 1.55 -10.07
N ASP A 121 -9.73 1.37 -9.23
CA ASP A 121 -8.40 1.91 -9.48
C ASP A 121 -7.37 0.85 -9.90
N SER A 122 -6.48 1.25 -10.81
CA SER A 122 -5.35 0.40 -11.26
C SER A 122 -3.99 0.89 -10.77
N VAL A 123 -3.97 2.06 -10.13
CA VAL A 123 -2.76 2.72 -9.63
C VAL A 123 -2.89 2.85 -8.12
N HIS A 124 -1.86 2.37 -7.42
CA HIS A 124 -1.83 2.34 -5.96
C HIS A 124 -0.49 2.85 -5.47
N THR A 125 -0.49 3.43 -4.28
CA THR A 125 0.75 3.74 -3.57
C THR A 125 0.91 2.77 -2.39
N ILE A 126 2.09 2.18 -2.28
CA ILE A 126 2.41 1.20 -1.24
C ILE A 126 3.37 1.83 -0.24
N GLU A 127 2.98 1.83 1.03
CA GLU A 127 3.79 2.34 2.13
C GLU A 127 4.04 1.23 3.15
N TYR A 128 5.31 0.95 3.45
CA TYR A 128 5.67 0.02 4.53
C TYR A 128 5.90 0.80 5.84
N ILE A 129 4.93 0.72 6.74
CA ILE A 129 4.94 1.39 8.06
C ILE A 129 5.96 0.72 8.99
N LYS A 130 6.06 -0.60 8.92
CA LYS A 130 6.97 -1.40 9.75
C LYS A 130 7.50 -2.56 8.94
N TYR A 131 8.78 -2.85 9.06
CA TYR A 131 9.42 -4.00 8.40
C TYR A 131 10.72 -4.38 9.12
N PRO A 132 11.23 -5.61 8.93
CA PRO A 132 12.46 -6.06 9.57
C PRO A 132 13.66 -5.15 9.23
N TYR A 133 14.54 -4.93 10.22
CA TYR A 133 15.69 -4.02 10.08
C TYR A 133 16.67 -4.38 8.96
N TRP A 134 16.64 -5.63 8.51
CA TRP A 134 17.51 -6.20 7.48
C TRP A 134 16.88 -6.16 6.07
N CYS A 135 15.70 -5.55 5.94
CA CYS A 135 15.03 -5.31 4.66
C CYS A 135 15.21 -3.88 4.15
N THR A 136 15.03 -3.71 2.83
CA THR A 136 14.93 -2.43 2.13
C THR A 136 13.80 -2.50 1.10
N ILE A 137 13.29 -1.35 0.67
CA ILE A 137 12.27 -1.27 -0.37
C ILE A 137 12.96 -0.97 -1.70
N ILE A 138 12.66 -1.76 -2.73
CA ILE A 138 13.09 -1.52 -4.11
C ILE A 138 11.90 -1.75 -5.02
N SER A 139 11.50 -0.73 -5.78
CA SER A 139 10.36 -0.80 -6.71
C SER A 139 9.12 -1.41 -6.04
N ASP A 140 8.73 -0.81 -4.91
CA ASP A 140 7.58 -1.20 -4.07
C ASP A 140 7.63 -2.63 -3.52
N THR A 141 8.76 -3.30 -3.66
CA THR A 141 8.98 -4.64 -3.11
C THR A 141 9.88 -4.53 -1.90
N LEU A 142 9.43 -5.11 -0.78
CA LEU A 142 10.25 -5.28 0.41
C LEU A 142 11.17 -6.48 0.22
N ILE A 143 12.48 -6.25 0.20
CA ILE A 143 13.49 -7.29 0.00
C ILE A 143 14.58 -7.24 1.07
N GLY A 144 15.15 -8.38 1.42
CA GLY A 144 16.24 -8.45 2.39
C GLY A 144 16.93 -9.82 2.39
N ILE A 145 18.05 -9.89 3.11
CA ILE A 145 18.71 -11.17 3.43
C ILE A 145 18.61 -11.34 4.94
N ALA A 146 18.04 -12.46 5.38
CA ALA A 146 17.87 -12.74 6.79
C ALA A 146 19.23 -12.72 7.53
N PRO A 147 19.30 -12.15 8.74
CA PRO A 147 20.49 -12.14 9.56
C PRO A 147 20.95 -13.56 9.91
N GLN A 148 22.17 -13.66 10.42
CA GLN A 148 22.76 -14.93 10.87
C GLN A 148 22.28 -15.36 12.26
N GLU A 149 21.57 -14.48 12.97
CA GLU A 149 20.97 -14.72 14.29
C GLU A 149 19.45 -14.88 14.18
N SER A 150 18.84 -15.52 15.18
CA SER A 150 17.38 -15.56 15.25
C SER A 150 16.83 -14.17 15.49
N SER A 151 15.71 -13.85 14.85
CA SER A 151 15.03 -12.57 15.04
C SER A 151 13.53 -12.74 14.83
N SER A 152 12.75 -11.85 15.45
CA SER A 152 11.30 -11.82 15.32
C SER A 152 10.88 -10.38 15.13
N GLU A 153 10.39 -10.10 13.93
CA GLU A 153 9.97 -8.78 13.48
C GLU A 153 8.59 -8.89 12.83
N SER A 154 8.00 -7.77 12.44
CA SER A 154 6.71 -7.76 11.76
C SER A 154 6.74 -6.85 10.54
N VAL A 155 5.98 -7.19 9.52
CA VAL A 155 5.68 -6.32 8.39
C VAL A 155 4.31 -5.68 8.61
N GLN A 156 4.22 -4.37 8.40
CA GLN A 156 2.97 -3.63 8.29
C GLN A 156 3.05 -2.80 7.02
N VAL A 157 2.13 -3.05 6.11
CA VAL A 157 1.99 -2.36 4.82
C VAL A 157 0.65 -1.66 4.79
N ASN A 158 0.64 -0.46 4.22
CA ASN A 158 -0.54 0.33 3.94
C ASN A 158 -0.58 0.57 2.43
N VAL A 159 -1.68 0.17 1.81
CA VAL A 159 -1.93 0.38 0.38
C VAL A 159 -3.03 1.41 0.27
N HIS A 160 -2.75 2.51 -0.42
CA HIS A 160 -3.71 3.59 -0.59
C HIS A 160 -3.93 3.89 -2.07
N ASP A 161 -5.19 4.16 -2.40
CA ASP A 161 -5.59 4.85 -3.62
C ASP A 161 -5.59 6.38 -3.32
N TYR A 162 -6.32 7.18 -4.09
CA TYR A 162 -6.41 8.62 -3.84
C TYR A 162 -7.19 8.99 -2.56
N CYS A 163 -8.20 8.22 -2.16
CA CYS A 163 -9.14 8.56 -1.07
C CYS A 163 -9.17 7.59 0.11
N ASN A 164 -8.79 6.36 -0.11
CA ASN A 164 -9.00 5.23 0.74
C ASN A 164 -7.69 4.47 0.91
N SER A 165 -7.67 3.63 1.94
CA SER A 165 -6.52 2.77 2.21
C SER A 165 -6.95 1.48 2.87
N ASP A 166 -6.14 0.46 2.67
CA ASP A 166 -6.20 -0.79 3.40
C ASP A 166 -4.83 -1.16 3.94
N SER A 167 -4.83 -1.75 5.13
CA SER A 167 -3.61 -2.04 5.89
C SER A 167 -3.55 -3.52 6.21
N TYR A 168 -2.37 -4.08 6.02
CA TYR A 168 -2.11 -5.50 6.22
C TYR A 168 -0.80 -5.72 6.96
N GLY A 169 -0.72 -6.81 7.73
CA GLY A 169 0.50 -7.13 8.46
C GLY A 169 0.61 -8.58 8.90
N PHE A 170 1.84 -9.02 9.05
CA PHE A 170 2.21 -10.39 9.43
C PHE A 170 3.58 -10.39 10.12
N ASP A 171 3.86 -11.45 10.87
CA ASP A 171 5.15 -11.62 11.54
C ASP A 171 6.18 -12.31 10.64
N VAL A 172 7.43 -11.94 10.79
CA VAL A 172 8.58 -12.55 10.12
C VAL A 172 9.54 -13.05 11.19
N ILE A 173 9.70 -14.37 11.27
CA ILE A 173 10.64 -15.01 12.19
C ILE A 173 11.82 -15.56 11.40
N VAL A 174 13.01 -15.11 11.75
CA VAL A 174 14.25 -15.69 11.27
C VAL A 174 14.61 -16.84 12.19
N TYR A 175 14.67 -18.05 11.64
CA TYR A 175 15.06 -19.24 12.39
C TYR A 175 16.48 -19.68 12.00
N LEU A 176 17.20 -20.25 12.97
CA LEU A 176 18.48 -20.88 12.73
C LEU A 176 18.25 -22.36 12.43
N CYS A 177 18.80 -22.87 11.34
CA CYS A 177 18.77 -24.31 11.13
C CYS A 177 19.57 -25.01 12.25
N GLY A 178 18.99 -26.04 12.85
CA GLY A 178 19.56 -26.77 13.98
C GLY A 178 19.24 -26.17 15.35
N ASP A 179 18.63 -24.99 15.46
CA ASP A 179 18.11 -24.43 16.71
C ASP A 179 16.68 -24.91 16.91
N THR A 180 16.56 -26.16 17.35
CA THR A 180 15.29 -26.89 17.42
C THR A 180 14.46 -26.45 18.63
N ASN A 181 15.11 -25.97 19.69
CA ASN A 181 14.42 -25.46 20.88
C ASN A 181 14.15 -23.95 20.82
N ALA A 182 14.57 -23.26 19.76
CA ALA A 182 14.43 -21.83 19.52
C ALA A 182 15.04 -20.95 20.63
N ASP A 183 16.16 -21.40 21.23
CA ASP A 183 16.89 -20.65 22.26
C ASP A 183 17.92 -19.66 21.69
N GLY A 184 18.10 -19.67 20.36
CA GLY A 184 19.03 -18.82 19.63
C GLY A 184 20.43 -19.42 19.50
N ASN A 185 20.70 -20.62 20.02
CA ASN A 185 22.01 -21.26 19.98
C ASN A 185 21.92 -22.71 19.54
N VAL A 186 22.51 -23.04 18.39
CA VAL A 186 22.64 -24.42 17.94
C VAL A 186 23.62 -25.20 18.83
N ASN A 187 23.10 -26.08 19.67
CA ASN A 187 23.89 -26.86 20.61
C ASN A 187 23.29 -28.25 20.90
N VAL A 188 23.78 -28.93 21.95
CA VAL A 188 23.37 -30.31 22.29
C VAL A 188 21.91 -30.38 22.73
N SER A 189 21.38 -29.32 23.36
CA SER A 189 19.96 -29.28 23.75
C SER A 189 19.03 -29.38 22.55
N ASP A 190 19.46 -28.93 21.37
CA ASP A 190 18.68 -29.05 20.14
C ASP A 190 18.63 -30.48 19.63
N GLY A 191 19.76 -31.20 19.65
CA GLY A 191 19.77 -32.63 19.36
C GLY A 191 18.85 -33.41 20.31
N VAL A 192 18.81 -33.02 21.59
CA VAL A 192 17.87 -33.59 22.57
C VAL A 192 16.42 -33.20 22.24
N ALA A 193 16.17 -31.97 21.78
CA ALA A 193 14.84 -31.52 21.37
C ALA A 193 14.31 -32.32 20.17
N VAL A 194 15.15 -32.59 19.16
CA VAL A 194 14.82 -33.48 18.03
C VAL A 194 14.45 -34.88 18.54
N ILE A 195 15.27 -35.48 19.41
CA ILE A 195 14.99 -36.81 19.98
C ILE A 195 13.66 -36.82 20.75
N ASN A 196 13.41 -35.81 21.57
CA ASN A 196 12.17 -35.69 22.34
C ASN A 196 10.95 -35.56 21.43
N PHE A 197 11.04 -34.74 20.38
CA PHE A 197 9.99 -34.62 19.38
C PHE A 197 9.69 -35.96 18.69
N VAL A 198 10.73 -36.64 18.21
CA VAL A 198 10.58 -37.89 17.43
C VAL A 198 10.12 -39.09 18.27
N PHE A 199 10.63 -39.27 19.49
CA PHE A 199 10.42 -40.50 20.26
C PHE A 199 9.51 -40.34 21.49
N VAL A 200 9.42 -39.13 22.04
CA VAL A 200 8.73 -38.87 23.32
C VAL A 200 7.43 -38.07 23.11
N GLY A 201 7.26 -37.45 21.94
CA GLY A 201 6.13 -36.56 21.66
C GLY A 201 6.30 -35.19 22.30
N GLY A 202 7.54 -34.68 22.35
CA GLY A 202 7.86 -33.32 22.79
C GLY A 202 7.24 -32.24 21.90
N GLN A 203 7.42 -30.97 22.32
CA GLN A 203 6.93 -29.83 21.54
C GLN A 203 7.51 -29.85 20.12
N PRO A 204 6.69 -29.67 19.07
CA PRO A 204 7.18 -29.64 17.70
C PRO A 204 8.07 -28.42 17.47
N PRO A 205 9.16 -28.57 16.70
CA PRO A 205 9.99 -27.46 16.25
C PRO A 205 9.16 -26.46 15.42
N ALA A 206 9.48 -25.17 15.52
CA ALA A 206 8.78 -24.10 14.83
C ALA A 206 9.80 -23.14 14.19
N PRO A 207 10.04 -23.21 12.86
CA PRO A 207 9.39 -24.10 11.90
C PRO A 207 9.91 -25.54 12.01
N LEU A 208 9.22 -26.51 11.39
CA LEU A 208 9.66 -27.92 11.41
C LEU A 208 11.04 -28.08 10.75
N GLU A 209 11.30 -27.28 9.72
CA GLU A 209 12.53 -27.19 8.96
C GLU A 209 13.74 -26.78 9.82
N SER A 210 13.54 -26.19 11.01
CA SER A 210 14.65 -25.96 11.95
C SER A 210 15.29 -27.25 12.46
N ALA A 211 14.54 -28.37 12.43
CA ALA A 211 14.99 -29.67 12.91
C ALA A 211 15.40 -30.64 11.78
N ASP A 212 15.14 -30.31 10.51
CA ASP A 212 15.60 -31.08 9.34
C ASP A 212 16.99 -30.58 8.92
N THR A 213 17.98 -30.95 9.71
CA THR A 213 19.35 -30.41 9.62
C THR A 213 20.17 -30.98 8.46
N ASN A 214 19.76 -32.13 7.94
CA ASN A 214 20.37 -32.74 6.76
C ASN A 214 19.58 -32.46 5.46
N CYS A 215 18.42 -31.78 5.56
CA CYS A 215 17.49 -31.46 4.48
C CYS A 215 17.01 -32.65 3.66
N ASP A 216 16.83 -33.81 4.30
CA ASP A 216 16.26 -34.99 3.67
C ASP A 216 14.71 -35.00 3.71
N SER A 217 14.10 -33.91 4.18
CA SER A 217 12.65 -33.72 4.36
C SER A 217 12.02 -34.62 5.43
N HIS A 218 12.82 -35.30 6.26
CA HIS A 218 12.34 -36.18 7.33
C HIS A 218 13.05 -35.90 8.65
N ILE A 219 12.35 -35.26 9.58
CA ILE A 219 12.88 -35.05 10.93
C ILE A 219 12.98 -36.39 11.67
N ASN A 220 14.20 -36.85 11.92
CA ASN A 220 14.47 -38.13 12.56
C ASN A 220 15.77 -38.12 13.40
N VAL A 221 16.21 -39.29 13.87
CA VAL A 221 17.40 -39.40 14.73
C VAL A 221 18.70 -38.98 14.02
N SER A 222 18.75 -39.07 12.69
CA SER A 222 19.92 -38.65 11.91
C SER A 222 20.15 -37.14 11.99
N ASP A 223 19.09 -36.33 12.12
CA ASP A 223 19.20 -34.89 12.36
C ASP A 223 19.80 -34.56 13.72
N ALA A 224 19.33 -35.26 14.77
CA ALA A 224 19.92 -35.13 16.09
C ALA A 224 21.42 -35.49 16.09
N ILE A 225 21.81 -36.54 15.35
CA ILE A 225 23.21 -36.92 15.17
C ILE A 225 23.98 -35.86 14.39
N TYR A 226 23.38 -35.21 13.39
CA TYR A 226 23.99 -34.14 12.62
C TYR A 226 24.35 -32.95 13.53
N ILE A 227 23.41 -32.49 14.36
CA ILE A 227 23.63 -31.42 15.35
C ILE A 227 24.76 -31.80 16.32
N ILE A 228 24.73 -33.02 16.86
CA ILE A 228 25.78 -33.50 17.79
C ILE A 228 27.16 -33.53 17.13
N ASN A 229 27.25 -33.96 15.86
CA ASN A 229 28.51 -33.98 15.11
C ASN A 229 29.04 -32.58 14.81
N PHE A 230 28.16 -31.63 14.46
CA PHE A 230 28.52 -30.22 14.31
C PHE A 230 29.13 -29.66 15.61
N VAL A 231 28.42 -29.85 16.73
CA VAL A 231 28.79 -29.25 18.03
C VAL A 231 30.08 -29.87 18.61
N PHE A 232 30.26 -31.19 18.54
CA PHE A 232 31.38 -31.87 19.22
C PHE A 232 32.55 -32.27 18.33
N VAL A 233 32.29 -32.57 17.06
CA VAL A 233 33.28 -33.14 16.14
C VAL A 233 33.77 -32.11 15.13
N GLY A 234 33.14 -30.94 15.08
CA GLY A 234 33.45 -29.89 14.10
C GLY A 234 32.98 -30.27 12.69
N GLY A 235 31.83 -30.96 12.60
CA GLY A 235 31.16 -31.23 11.32
C GLY A 235 30.68 -29.95 10.62
N ALA A 236 30.07 -30.11 9.45
CA ALA A 236 29.43 -28.99 8.75
C ALA A 236 28.28 -28.40 9.59
N GLU A 237 28.02 -27.11 9.41
CA GLU A 237 26.89 -26.43 10.05
C GLU A 237 25.54 -27.05 9.63
N PRO A 238 24.51 -27.04 10.48
CA PRO A 238 23.19 -27.53 10.09
C PRO A 238 22.70 -26.84 8.83
N CYS A 239 22.10 -27.64 7.96
CA CYS A 239 21.62 -27.23 6.65
C CYS A 239 22.68 -26.67 5.69
N HIS A 240 23.97 -26.99 5.87
CA HIS A 240 25.04 -26.53 4.98
C HIS A 240 24.78 -26.84 3.50
N ASP A 241 24.32 -28.05 3.19
CA ASP A 241 24.11 -28.54 1.82
C ASP A 241 22.67 -28.32 1.30
N CYS A 242 21.87 -27.53 2.01
CA CYS A 242 20.47 -27.36 1.65
C CYS A 242 20.27 -26.39 0.49
N PRO A 243 19.28 -26.65 -0.39
CA PRO A 243 18.95 -25.77 -1.51
C PRO A 243 18.53 -24.38 -1.06
#